data_AF-A0A0B3RWZ2-F1
#
_entry.id   AF-A0A0B3RWZ2-F1
#
_cell.length_a   1.000
_cell.length_b   1.000
_cell.length_c   1.000
_cell.angle_alpha   90.00
_cell.angle_beta   90.00
_cell.angle_gamma   90.00
#
_symmetry.space_group_name_H-M   'P 1'
#
loop_
_entity.id
_entity.type
_entity.pdbx_description
1 polymer ?
#
loop_
_entity_poly.entity_id
_entity_poly.type
_entity_poly.pdbx_seq_one_letter_code
_entity_poly.pdbx_strand_id
1 'polypeptide(L)'
;MSVDLSKLVTAEELAAQAAARRANAIKAEVQARIFAVVDQNTQASLLAAMVAGALTSADETTFADGQAWIEATKQAGRDAVSSGDDPIWPAVPAGVAELAAQF
;
A
#
# COMPACT_ATOMS: atom_id res chain seq x y z
N MET A 1 -29.16 -39.84 14.33
CA MET A 1 -28.67 -38.47 14.06
C MET A 1 -27.33 -38.60 13.36
N SER A 2 -27.31 -38.58 12.03
CA SER A 2 -26.06 -38.65 11.26
C SER A 2 -25.43 -37.26 11.25
N VAL A 3 -24.19 -37.16 11.73
CA VAL A 3 -23.38 -35.95 11.55
C VAL A 3 -22.97 -35.90 10.09
N ASP A 4 -23.35 -34.83 9.40
CA ASP A 4 -22.97 -34.57 8.02
C ASP A 4 -21.51 -34.07 7.98
N LEU A 5 -20.59 -35.00 7.75
CA LEU A 5 -19.15 -34.75 7.69
C LEU A 5 -18.76 -33.83 6.52
N SER A 6 -19.66 -33.63 5.55
CA SER A 6 -19.48 -32.68 4.44
C SER A 6 -19.46 -31.21 4.90
N LYS A 7 -19.81 -30.93 6.17
CA LYS A 7 -19.82 -29.60 6.78
C LYS A 7 -18.63 -29.34 7.71
N LEU A 8 -17.69 -30.28 7.83
CA LEU A 8 -16.48 -30.09 8.63
C LEU A 8 -15.47 -29.28 7.82
N VAL A 9 -15.33 -28.00 8.16
CA VAL A 9 -14.20 -27.19 7.70
C VAL A 9 -12.93 -27.76 8.34
N THR A 10 -11.97 -28.18 7.52
CA THR A 10 -10.72 -28.74 8.02
C THR A 10 -9.86 -27.66 8.66
N ALA A 11 -8.92 -28.05 9.54
CA ALA A 11 -7.96 -27.12 10.11
C ALA A 11 -7.12 -26.41 9.02
N GLU A 12 -6.84 -27.10 7.93
CA GLU A 12 -6.14 -26.56 6.76
C GLU A 12 -6.98 -25.49 6.04
N GLU A 13 -8.27 -25.75 5.85
CA GLU A 13 -9.20 -24.79 5.23
C GLU A 13 -9.40 -23.53 6.09
N LEU A 14 -9.39 -23.68 7.43
CA LEU A 14 -9.41 -22.55 8.35
C LEU A 14 -8.12 -21.73 8.26
N ALA A 15 -6.96 -22.40 8.19
CA ALA A 15 -5.67 -21.75 8.05
C ALA A 15 -5.56 -20.97 6.72
N ALA A 16 -6.01 -21.58 5.62
CA ALA A 16 -6.06 -20.93 4.31
C ALA A 16 -6.98 -19.69 4.31
N GLN A 17 -8.17 -19.79 4.92
CA GLN A 17 -9.08 -18.65 5.06
C GLN A 17 -8.52 -17.54 5.96
N ALA A 18 -7.78 -17.90 7.02
CA ALA A 18 -7.10 -16.92 7.86
C ALA A 18 -5.99 -16.18 7.08
N ALA A 19 -5.16 -16.91 6.33
CA ALA A 19 -4.12 -16.35 5.49
C ALA A 19 -4.69 -15.42 4.41
N ALA A 20 -5.78 -15.82 3.73
CA ALA A 20 -6.45 -14.99 2.73
C ALA A 20 -7.03 -13.69 3.32
N ARG A 21 -7.69 -13.78 4.49
CA ARG A 21 -8.20 -12.60 5.20
C ARG A 21 -7.09 -11.64 5.57
N ARG A 22 -5.98 -12.17 6.09
CA ARG A 22 -4.79 -11.39 6.44
C ARG A 22 -4.19 -10.71 5.22
N ALA A 23 -4.03 -11.43 4.10
CA ALA A 23 -3.49 -10.86 2.88
C ALA A 23 -4.36 -9.72 2.32
N ASN A 24 -5.69 -9.84 2.41
CA ASN A 24 -6.60 -8.78 2.02
C ASN A 24 -6.52 -7.57 2.96
N ALA A 25 -6.37 -7.79 4.27
CA ALA A 25 -6.18 -6.72 5.24
C ALA A 25 -4.87 -5.93 4.96
N ILE A 26 -3.77 -6.63 4.66
CA ILE A 26 -2.49 -5.98 4.32
C ILE A 26 -2.61 -5.16 3.03
N LYS A 27 -3.29 -5.69 2.00
CA LYS A 27 -3.54 -4.94 0.76
C LYS A 27 -4.33 -3.65 1.01
N ALA A 28 -5.37 -3.73 1.86
CA ALA A 28 -6.15 -2.56 2.24
C ALA A 28 -5.31 -1.53 3.02
N GLU A 29 -4.45 -1.99 3.93
CA GLU A 29 -3.56 -1.13 4.70
C GLU A 29 -2.51 -0.43 3.81
N VAL A 30 -1.91 -1.14 2.84
CA VAL A 30 -1.01 -0.53 1.83
C VAL A 30 -1.72 0.63 1.11
N GLN A 31 -2.96 0.40 0.66
CA GLN A 31 -3.72 1.43 -0.03
C GLN A 31 -4.05 2.60 0.90
N ALA A 32 -4.51 2.33 2.13
CA ALA A 32 -4.84 3.35 3.12
C ALA A 32 -3.64 4.23 3.45
N ARG A 33 -2.44 3.63 3.62
CA ARG A 33 -1.20 4.37 3.89
C ARG A 33 -0.80 5.28 2.76
N ILE A 34 -0.84 4.80 1.52
CA ILE A 34 -0.50 5.61 0.34
C ILE A 34 -1.49 6.77 0.24
N PHE A 35 -2.79 6.50 0.34
CA PHE A 35 -3.83 7.52 0.16
C PHE A 35 -3.95 8.50 1.32
N ALA A 36 -3.45 8.16 2.51
CA ALA A 36 -3.34 9.11 3.61
C ALA A 36 -2.29 10.21 3.34
N VAL A 37 -1.37 9.98 2.41
CA VAL A 37 -0.30 10.94 2.06
C VAL A 37 -0.55 11.56 0.69
N VAL A 38 -0.84 10.74 -0.31
CA VAL A 38 -1.02 11.18 -1.70
C VAL A 38 -2.06 10.29 -2.37
N ASP A 39 -3.27 10.83 -2.54
CA ASP A 39 -4.34 10.11 -3.22
C ASP A 39 -4.10 10.01 -4.72
N GLN A 40 -4.93 9.22 -5.40
CA GLN A 40 -4.79 8.96 -6.83
C GLN A 40 -4.95 10.24 -7.69
N ASN A 41 -5.80 11.18 -7.26
CA ASN A 41 -6.00 12.44 -7.98
C ASN A 41 -4.77 13.34 -7.84
N THR A 42 -4.25 13.50 -6.62
CA THR A 42 -3.02 14.26 -6.37
C THR A 42 -1.82 13.65 -7.10
N GLN A 43 -1.70 12.31 -7.16
CA GLN A 43 -0.66 11.65 -7.97
C GLN A 43 -0.76 12.02 -9.46
N ALA A 44 -1.98 12.04 -10.02
CA ALA A 44 -2.20 12.41 -11.41
C ALA A 44 -1.92 13.91 -11.67
N SER A 45 -2.34 14.79 -10.75
CA SER A 45 -2.04 16.22 -10.79
C SER A 45 -0.54 16.50 -10.77
N LEU A 46 0.21 15.87 -9.87
CA LEU A 46 1.67 16.00 -9.77
C LEU A 46 2.37 15.49 -11.03
N LEU A 47 1.94 14.36 -11.58
CA LEU A 47 2.48 13.84 -12.84
C LEU A 47 2.22 14.80 -14.01
N ALA A 48 1.02 15.37 -14.10
CA ALA A 48 0.68 16.36 -15.12
C ALA A 48 1.51 17.64 -14.97
N ALA A 49 1.71 18.12 -13.74
CA ALA A 49 2.54 19.28 -13.43
C ALA A 49 4.01 19.04 -13.80
N MET A 50 4.54 17.85 -13.52
CA MET A 50 5.88 17.45 -13.93
C MET A 50 6.03 17.47 -15.45
N VAL A 51 5.10 16.85 -16.19
CA VAL A 51 5.13 16.82 -17.66
C VAL A 51 5.00 18.23 -18.26
N ALA A 52 4.23 19.11 -17.61
CA ALA A 52 4.09 20.51 -18.03
C ALA A 52 5.29 21.39 -17.67
N GLY A 53 6.29 20.88 -16.93
CA GLY A 53 7.42 21.67 -16.43
C GLY A 53 7.03 22.70 -15.37
N ALA A 54 5.92 22.46 -14.67
CA ALA A 54 5.38 23.36 -13.64
C ALA A 54 5.97 23.09 -12.24
N LEU A 55 6.70 22.00 -12.07
CA LEU A 55 7.42 21.67 -10.84
C LEU A 55 8.79 22.31 -10.82
N THR A 56 9.24 22.75 -9.64
CA THR A 56 10.64 23.10 -9.44
C THR A 56 11.50 21.84 -9.38
N SER A 57 12.81 21.94 -9.60
CA SER A 57 13.70 20.77 -9.45
C SER A 57 13.68 20.17 -8.04
N ALA A 58 13.34 20.97 -7.02
CA ALA A 58 13.14 20.47 -5.66
C ALA A 58 11.87 19.62 -5.57
N ASP A 59 10.75 20.10 -6.15
CA ASP A 59 9.49 19.35 -6.17
C ASP A 59 9.59 18.07 -6.99
N GLU A 60 10.33 18.08 -8.10
CA GLU A 60 10.58 16.87 -8.91
C GLU A 60 11.35 15.81 -8.09
N THR A 61 12.34 16.25 -7.30
CA THR A 61 13.10 15.37 -6.41
C THR A 61 12.19 14.80 -5.32
N THR A 62 11.39 15.64 -4.67
CA THR A 62 10.42 15.21 -3.66
C THR A 62 9.36 14.26 -4.24
N PHE A 63 8.90 14.49 -5.47
CA PHE A 63 7.98 13.58 -6.15
C PHE A 63 8.63 12.23 -6.42
N ALA A 64 9.89 12.21 -6.88
CA ALA A 64 10.64 10.97 -7.10
C ALA A 64 10.81 10.16 -5.80
N ASP A 65 11.15 10.83 -4.69
CA ASP A 65 11.23 10.21 -3.36
C ASP A 65 9.87 9.65 -2.92
N GLY A 66 8.78 10.37 -3.19
CA GLY A 66 7.41 9.91 -2.96
C GLY A 66 7.08 8.63 -3.75
N GLN A 67 7.46 8.56 -5.03
CA GLN A 67 7.29 7.35 -5.85
C GLN A 67 8.09 6.16 -5.31
N ALA A 68 9.33 6.40 -4.90
CA ALA A 68 10.16 5.37 -4.28
C ALA A 68 9.54 4.84 -2.97
N TRP A 69 8.97 5.72 -2.14
CA TRP A 69 8.25 5.35 -0.93
C TRP A 69 6.97 4.55 -1.21
N ILE A 70 6.20 4.92 -2.24
CA ILE A 70 5.00 4.17 -2.66
C ILE A 70 5.38 2.73 -3.02
N GLU A 71 6.42 2.54 -3.83
CA GLU A 71 6.89 1.20 -4.21
C GLU A 71 7.45 0.43 -3.02
N ALA A 72 8.21 1.08 -2.13
CA ALA A 72 8.67 0.45 -0.89
C ALA A 72 7.51 0.01 0.02
N THR A 73 6.45 0.82 0.11
CA THR A 73 5.24 0.49 0.89
C THR A 73 4.50 -0.71 0.30
N LYS A 74 4.36 -0.75 -1.03
CA LYS A 74 3.79 -1.92 -1.74
C LYS A 74 4.64 -3.16 -1.51
N GLN A 75 5.96 -3.03 -1.55
CA GLN A 75 6.88 -4.15 -1.35
C GLN A 75 6.80 -4.69 0.09
N ALA A 76 6.80 -3.82 1.10
CA ALA A 76 6.62 -4.22 2.49
C ALA A 76 5.33 -5.04 2.71
N GLY A 77 4.23 -4.64 2.05
CA GLY A 77 2.98 -5.41 2.08
C GLY A 77 3.10 -6.78 1.40
N ARG A 78 3.80 -6.87 0.26
CA ARG A 78 4.03 -8.15 -0.43
C ARG A 78 4.90 -9.09 0.41
N ASP A 79 5.95 -8.55 1.03
CA ASP A 79 6.87 -9.31 1.88
C ASP A 79 6.13 -9.88 3.09
N ALA A 80 5.30 -9.06 3.76
CA ALA A 80 4.48 -9.48 4.88
C ALA A 80 3.46 -10.57 4.52
N VAL A 81 2.89 -10.52 3.30
CA VAL A 81 2.00 -11.58 2.80
C VAL A 81 2.79 -12.87 2.57
N SER A 82 4.00 -12.76 2.01
CA SER A 82 4.85 -13.90 1.69
C SER A 82 5.41 -14.59 2.94
N SER A 83 5.92 -13.82 3.90
CA SER A 83 6.54 -14.36 5.11
C SER A 83 5.52 -14.77 6.18
N GLY A 84 4.33 -14.16 6.16
CA GLY A 84 3.34 -14.32 7.23
C GLY A 84 3.57 -13.38 8.43
N ASP A 85 4.66 -12.62 8.44
CA ASP A 85 5.01 -11.65 9.48
C ASP A 85 4.39 -10.28 9.23
N ASP A 86 4.32 -9.46 10.28
CA ASP A 86 3.77 -8.11 10.17
C ASP A 86 4.61 -7.21 9.24
N PRO A 87 3.97 -6.33 8.45
CA PRO A 87 4.70 -5.48 7.53
C PRO A 87 5.56 -4.44 8.27
N ILE A 88 6.78 -4.25 7.78
CA ILE A 88 7.69 -3.20 8.23
C ILE A 88 7.55 -2.01 7.27
N TRP A 89 6.81 -1.00 7.69
CA TRP A 89 6.47 0.13 6.83
C TRP A 89 7.62 1.13 6.71
N PRO A 90 7.94 1.61 5.49
CA PRO A 90 8.89 2.69 5.31
C PRO A 90 8.32 4.00 5.86
N ALA A 91 9.19 4.85 6.40
CA ALA A 91 8.82 6.21 6.78
C ALA A 91 8.49 7.04 5.52
N VAL A 92 7.49 7.93 5.65
CA VAL A 92 7.16 8.90 4.59
C VAL A 92 8.36 9.86 4.43
N PRO A 93 8.89 10.06 3.22
CA PRO A 93 9.97 11.02 2.99
C PRO A 93 9.51 12.44 3.32
N ALA A 94 10.45 13.25 3.82
CA ALA A 94 10.18 14.64 4.16
C ALA A 94 9.73 15.44 2.92
N GLY A 95 8.73 16.31 3.08
CA GLY A 95 8.24 17.16 1.99
C GLY A 95 7.19 16.51 1.10
N VAL A 96 7.02 15.18 1.12
CA VAL A 96 6.07 14.50 0.22
C VAL A 96 4.63 14.86 0.56
N ALA A 97 4.27 14.90 1.85
CA ALA A 97 2.93 15.29 2.29
C ALA A 97 2.67 16.77 2.00
N GLU A 98 3.67 17.63 2.19
CA GLU A 98 3.60 19.06 1.91
C GLU A 98 3.47 19.36 0.41
N LEU A 99 4.17 18.61 -0.44
CA LEU A 99 4.04 18.70 -1.89
C LEU A 99 2.67 18.19 -2.34
N ALA A 100 2.20 17.06 -1.79
CA ALA A 100 0.88 16.52 -2.10
C ALA A 100 -0.24 17.51 -1.72
N ALA A 101 -0.13 18.21 -0.58
CA ALA A 101 -1.13 19.19 -0.16
C ALA A 101 -1.25 20.43 -1.07
N GLN A 102 -0.30 20.63 -1.99
CA GLN A 102 -0.31 21.73 -2.95
C GLN A 102 -1.06 21.39 -4.26
N PHE A 103 -1.43 20.12 -4.47
CA PHE A 103 -1.96 19.58 -5.75
C PHE A 103 -3.24 18.75 -5.58
#